data_AF-A0AA35UAU6-F1
#
_entry.id   AF-A0AA35UAU6-F1
#
_cell.length_a   1.000
_cell.length_b   1.000
_cell.length_c   1.000
_cell.angle_alpha   90.00
_cell.angle_beta   90.00
_cell.angle_gamma   90.00
#
_symmetry.space_group_name_H-M   'P 1'
#
loop_
_entity.id
_entity.type
_entity.pdbx_description
1 polymer ?
#
loop_
_entity_poly.entity_id
_entity_poly.type
_entity_poly.pdbx_seq_one_letter_code
_entity_poly.pdbx_strand_id
1 'polypeptide(L)' 'MKIDLHGKTHPESLELIEEYMLLNSVKGSVSLHVITGNSPMMQKKIINQICKKYGFSYYIPSHNPGEMIIQYEKL' A
#
# COMPACT_ATOMS: atom_id res chain seq x y z
N MET A 1 9.22 -5.78 -1.45
CA MET A 1 8.22 -6.85 -1.17
C MET A 1 6.99 -6.62 -2.05
N LYS A 2 6.25 -7.67 -2.41
CA LYS A 2 5.03 -7.57 -3.23
C LYS A 2 3.88 -8.30 -2.54
N ILE A 3 2.71 -7.67 -2.47
CA ILE A 3 1.46 -8.25 -1.93
C ILE A 3 0.39 -8.22 -3.01
N ASP A 4 -0.26 -9.36 -3.24
CA ASP A 4 -1.42 -9.48 -4.12
C ASP A 4 -2.71 -9.52 -3.29
N LEU A 5 -3.66 -8.63 -3.62
CA LEU A 5 -4.92 -8.50 -2.92
C LEU A 5 -6.06 -9.30 -3.57
N HIS A 6 -5.81 -9.99 -4.68
CA HIS A 6 -6.84 -10.82 -5.31
C HIS A 6 -7.39 -11.86 -4.33
N GLY A 7 -8.72 -11.92 -4.25
CA GLY A 7 -9.43 -12.82 -3.33
C GLY A 7 -9.50 -12.34 -1.88
N LYS A 8 -8.93 -11.17 -1.53
CA LYS A 8 -9.07 -10.57 -0.19
C LYS A 8 -10.22 -9.57 -0.15
N THR A 9 -10.92 -9.51 0.97
CA THR A 9 -11.86 -8.43 1.23
C THR A 9 -11.14 -7.10 1.42
N HIS A 10 -11.88 -6.00 1.36
CA HIS A 10 -11.29 -4.69 1.60
C HIS A 10 -10.68 -4.53 3.00
N PRO A 11 -11.34 -4.92 4.10
CA PRO A 11 -10.76 -4.85 5.44
C PRO A 11 -9.47 -5.67 5.57
N GLU A 12 -9.46 -6.93 5.14
CA GLU A 12 -8.27 -7.80 5.22
C GLU A 12 -7.09 -7.22 4.43
N SER A 13 -7.36 -6.63 3.27
CA SER A 13 -6.34 -5.98 2.45
C SER A 13 -5.72 -4.78 3.16
N LEU A 14 -6.55 -3.96 3.82
CA LEU A 14 -6.10 -2.76 4.51
C LEU A 14 -5.29 -3.11 5.75
N GLU A 15 -5.76 -4.08 6.55
CA GLU A 15 -5.06 -4.56 7.74
C GLU A 15 -3.67 -5.11 7.38
N LEU A 16 -3.58 -5.96 6.35
CA LEU A 16 -2.31 -6.54 5.89
C LEU A 16 -1.31 -5.47 5.45
N ILE A 17 -1.77 -4.44 4.71
CA ILE A 17 -0.90 -3.36 4.23
C ILE A 17 -0.48 -2.46 5.40
N GLU A 18 -1.41 -2.11 6.29
CA GLU A 18 -1.15 -1.24 7.44
C GLU A 18 -0.14 -1.88 8.39
N GLU A 19 -0.35 -3.15 8.76
CA GLU A 19 0.57 -3.90 9.61
C GLU A 19 1.97 -3.99 8.99
N TYR A 20 2.07 -4.37 7.71
CA TYR A 20 3.36 -4.47 7.03
C TYR A 20 4.10 -3.13 7.02
N MET A 21 3.42 -2.05 6.64
CA MET A 21 4.07 -0.75 6.53
C MET A 21 4.53 -0.23 7.89
N LEU A 22 3.72 -0.36 8.94
CA LEU A 22 4.07 0.10 10.29
C LEU A 22 5.23 -0.71 10.90
N LEU A 23 5.21 -2.03 10.79
CA LEU A 23 6.27 -2.87 11.36
C LEU A 23 7.63 -2.65 10.67
N ASN A 24 7.62 -2.36 9.37
CA ASN A 24 8.86 -2.16 8.62
C ASN A 24 9.36 -0.72 8.68
N SER A 25 8.48 0.28 8.72
CA SER A 25 8.88 1.70 8.84
C SER A 25 9.60 2.02 10.15
N VAL A 26 9.25 1.33 11.24
CA VAL A 26 9.97 1.44 12.53
C VAL A 26 11.42 0.95 12.39
N LYS A 27 11.64 -0.09 11.59
CA LYS A 27 12.96 -0.71 11.39
C LYS A 27 13.84 0.09 10.43
N GLY A 28 13.26 0.70 9.40
CA GLY A 28 14.01 1.43 8.38
C GLY A 28 13.11 1.95 7.24
N SER A 29 13.74 2.35 6.13
CA SER A 29 13.01 2.63 4.90
C SER A 29 12.29 1.38 4.38
N VAL A 30 11.12 1.56 3.76
CA VAL A 30 10.30 0.48 3.22
C VAL A 30 9.71 0.87 1.86
N SER A 31 9.67 -0.10 0.94
CA SER A 31 8.98 -0.01 -0.35
C SER A 31 8.14 -1.26 -0.57
N LEU A 32 6.83 -1.09 -0.63
CA LEU A 32 5.84 -2.15 -0.79
C LEU A 32 5.12 -2.00 -2.14
N HIS A 33 5.10 -3.07 -2.92
CA HIS A 33 4.32 -3.18 -4.15
C HIS A 33 3.00 -3.89 -3.84
N VAL A 34 1.87 -3.27 -4.17
CA VAL A 34 0.53 -3.78 -3.90
C VAL A 34 -0.21 -3.98 -5.22
N ILE A 35 -0.65 -5.21 -5.51
CA ILE A 35 -1.51 -5.51 -6.65
C ILE A 35 -2.97 -5.35 -6.22
N THR A 36 -3.60 -4.32 -6.74
CA THR A 36 -4.97 -3.88 -6.44
C THR A 36 -6.00 -4.34 -7.48
N GLY A 37 -5.58 -5.05 -8.54
CA GLY A 37 -6.46 -5.56 -9.59
C GLY A 37 -7.20 -4.45 -10.35
N ASN A 38 -6.57 -3.29 -10.56
CA ASN A 38 -7.18 -2.07 -11.13
C ASN A 38 -8.38 -1.52 -10.34
N SER A 39 -8.55 -1.87 -9.05
CA SER A 39 -9.67 -1.38 -8.24
C SER A 39 -9.40 0.05 -7.74
N PRO A 40 -10.06 1.10 -8.31
CA PRO A 40 -9.82 2.48 -7.88
C PRO A 40 -10.36 2.73 -6.46
N MET A 41 -11.40 1.96 -6.06
CA MET A 41 -11.94 1.97 -4.71
C MET A 41 -10.92 1.45 -3.69
N MET A 42 -10.23 0.35 -3.99
CA MET A 42 -9.16 -0.18 -3.14
C MET A 42 -8.02 0.83 -2.99
N GLN A 43 -7.53 1.36 -4.12
CA GLN A 43 -6.49 2.39 -4.14
C GLN A 43 -6.87 3.61 -3.30
N LYS A 44 -8.10 4.13 -3.47
CA LYS A 44 -8.61 5.26 -2.68
C LYS A 44 -8.68 4.96 -1.19
N LYS A 45 -9.04 3.72 -0.80
CA LYS A 45 -9.05 3.29 0.60
C LYS A 45 -7.63 3.24 1.18
N ILE A 46 -6.68 2.62 0.47
CA ILE A 46 -5.27 2.56 0.88
C ILE A 46 -4.71 3.99 1.06
N ILE A 47 -4.93 4.87 0.08
CA ILE A 47 -4.46 6.26 0.13
C ILE A 47 -5.01 6.99 1.36
N ASN A 48 -6.32 6.92 1.58
CA ASN A 48 -6.96 7.73 2.63
C ASN A 48 -6.80 7.16 4.04
N GLN A 49 -6.79 5.83 4.18
CA GLN A 49 -6.78 5.18 5.49
C GLN A 49 -5.37 4.82 5.97
N ILE A 50 -4.40 4.71 5.06
CA ILE A 50 -3.03 4.30 5.40
C ILE A 50 -2.05 5.41 5.03
N CYS A 51 -1.91 5.72 3.73
CA CYS A 51 -0.86 6.65 3.28
C CYS A 51 -1.00 8.04 3.91
N LYS A 52 -2.19 8.65 3.85
CA LYS A 52 -2.45 9.96 4.47
C LYS A 52 -2.40 9.94 5.99
N LYS A 53 -2.84 8.84 6.60
CA LYS A 53 -2.89 8.68 8.07
C LYS A 53 -1.49 8.64 8.68
N TYR A 54 -0.55 7.96 8.02
CA TYR A 54 0.80 7.72 8.54
C TYR A 54 1.90 8.51 7.81
N GLY A 55 1.54 9.29 6.78
CA GLY A 55 2.51 10.08 6.01
C GLY A 55 3.36 9.24 5.05
N PHE A 56 2.88 8.08 4.62
CA PHE A 56 3.57 7.30 3.57
C PHE A 56 3.33 7.91 2.19
N SER A 57 4.37 7.93 1.36
CA SER A 57 4.25 8.32 -0.05
C SER A 57 3.72 7.14 -0.87
N TYR A 58 3.15 7.45 -2.04
CA TYR A 58 2.66 6.43 -2.94
C TYR A 58 2.77 6.84 -4.41
N TYR A 59 2.84 5.84 -5.29
CA TYR A 59 2.88 6.00 -6.73
C TYR A 59 2.10 4.87 -7.42
N ILE A 60 1.29 5.20 -8.43
CA ILE A 60 0.61 4.24 -9.30
C ILE A 60 1.28 4.31 -10.67
N PRO A 61 1.97 3.25 -11.14
CA PRO A 61 2.64 3.26 -12.43
C PRO A 61 1.66 3.44 -13.59
N SER A 62 1.94 4.39 -14.49
CA SER A 62 1.08 4.66 -15.65
C SER A 62 0.97 3.47 -16.61
N HIS A 63 2.01 2.63 -16.68
CA HIS A 63 2.05 1.42 -17.49
C HIS A 63 1.41 0.19 -16.81
N ASN A 64 1.08 0.28 -15.51
CA ASN A 64 0.43 -0.78 -14.75
C ASN A 64 -0.49 -0.19 -13.66
N PRO A 65 -1.68 0.31 -14.03
CA PRO A 65 -2.59 0.95 -13.09
C PRO A 65 -3.14 -0.01 -12.02
N GLY A 66 -2.87 -1.31 -12.14
CA GLY A 66 -3.28 -2.32 -11.18
C GLY A 66 -2.33 -2.44 -10.01
N GLU A 67 -1.15 -1.85 -10.11
CA GLU A 67 -0.13 -1.81 -9.09
C GLU A 67 -0.08 -0.45 -8.40
N MET A 68 0.13 -0.47 -7.09
CA MET A 68 0.39 0.70 -6.28
C MET A 68 1.65 0.45 -5.46
N ILE A 69 2.61 1.37 -5.52
CA ILE A 69 3.83 1.34 -4.72
C ILE A 69 3.64 2.29 -3.55
N ILE A 70 3.88 1.80 -2.33
CA ILE A 70 3.80 2.57 -1.07
C ILE A 70 5.19 2.62 -0.46
N GLN A 71 5.64 3.81 -0.07
CA GLN A 71 7.01 4.04 0.37
C GLN A 71 7.08 4.88 1.65
N TYR A 72 8.14 4.64 2.41
CA TYR A 72 8.56 5.45 3.54
C TYR A 72 10.08 5.45 3.60
N GLU A 73 10.67 6.63 3.72
CA GLU A 73 12.11 6.79 3.92
C GLU A 73 12.39 7.21 5.36
N LYS A 74 13.25 6.45 6.05
CA LYS A 74 13.68 6.81 7.41
C LYS A 74 14.85 7.79 7.30
N LEU A 75 14.68 8.95 7.94
CA LEU A 75 15.72 9.99 8.03
C LEU A 75 16.88 9.55 8.93
#